data_AF-X1Q1L4-F1
#
_entry.id   AF-X1Q1L4-F1
#
_cell.length_a   1.000
_cell.length_b   1.000
_cell.length_c   1.000
_cell.angle_alpha   90.00
_cell.angle_beta   90.00
_cell.angle_gamma   90.00
#
_symmetry.space_group_name_H-M   'P 1'
#
loop_
_entity.id
_entity.type
_entity.pdbx_description
1 polymer ?
#
loop_
_entity_poly.entity_id
_entity_poly.type
_entity_poly.pdbx_seq_one_letter_code
_entity_poly.pdbx_strand_id
1 'polypeptide(L)'
;LQSGMVRDFVESKNGRKKINYLHPSLEKILESTYGIILYQEQVMGIASELAGFSMSEADILRGAISKKKRGVLSKQKSKFVEGAKNKGIDEKISLKIFKLVNHFAEYGFNKS
;
A
#
# COMPACT_ATOMS: atom_id res chain seq x y z
N LEU A 1 10.59 -12.36 -14.76
CA LEU A 1 9.11 -12.42 -14.73
C LEU A 1 8.60 -13.27 -13.55
N GLN A 2 9.20 -13.12 -12.36
CA GLN A 2 9.01 -14.08 -11.27
C GLN A 2 8.55 -13.37 -9.99
N SER A 3 7.43 -12.65 -10.07
CA SER A 3 6.70 -12.26 -8.87
C SER A 3 5.29 -12.84 -8.97
N GLY A 4 4.85 -13.55 -7.93
CA GLY A 4 3.49 -14.09 -7.85
C GLY A 4 2.41 -13.03 -8.08
N MET A 5 2.75 -11.74 -7.95
CA MET A 5 1.86 -10.61 -8.25
C MET A 5 1.46 -10.48 -9.71
N VAL A 6 2.33 -10.81 -10.69
CA VAL A 6 1.91 -10.78 -12.11
C VAL A 6 0.86 -11.86 -12.36
N ARG A 7 1.05 -13.04 -11.76
CA ARG A 7 0.07 -14.12 -11.83
C ARG A 7 -1.22 -13.73 -11.11
N ASP A 8 -1.14 -13.17 -9.91
CA ASP A 8 -2.31 -12.69 -9.16
C ASP A 8 -3.06 -11.60 -9.92
N PHE A 9 -2.34 -10.71 -10.61
CA PHE A 9 -2.92 -9.67 -11.46
C PHE A 9 -3.66 -10.29 -12.64
N VAL A 10 -3.02 -11.23 -13.35
CA VAL A 10 -3.65 -11.92 -14.50
C VAL A 10 -4.84 -12.76 -14.04
N GLU A 11 -4.76 -13.47 -12.90
CA GLU A 11 -5.86 -14.26 -12.36
C GLU A 11 -7.03 -13.38 -11.90
N SER A 12 -6.75 -12.25 -11.25
CA SER A 12 -7.80 -11.29 -10.83
C SER A 12 -8.43 -10.57 -12.03
N LYS A 13 -7.61 -10.15 -13.00
CA LYS A 13 -8.08 -9.53 -14.26
C LYS A 13 -9.00 -10.47 -15.06
N ASN A 14 -8.69 -11.76 -15.08
CA ASN A 14 -9.49 -12.78 -15.76
C ASN A 14 -10.64 -13.34 -14.91
N GLY A 15 -10.94 -12.73 -13.75
CA GLY A 15 -12.03 -13.15 -12.86
C GLY A 15 -11.82 -14.51 -12.17
N ARG A 16 -10.62 -15.09 -12.24
CA ARG A 16 -10.29 -16.39 -11.64
C ARG A 16 -9.97 -16.27 -10.15
N LYS A 17 -9.64 -15.06 -9.68
CA LYS A 17 -9.40 -14.72 -8.27
C LYS A 17 -10.32 -13.57 -7.87
N LYS A 18 -11.07 -13.75 -6.78
CA LYS A 18 -11.91 -12.67 -6.23
C LYS A 18 -11.03 -11.59 -5.61
N ILE A 19 -11.33 -10.34 -5.94
CA ILE A 19 -10.64 -9.18 -5.39
C ILE A 19 -11.24 -8.90 -4.01
N ASN A 20 -10.43 -9.11 -2.97
CA ASN A 20 -10.82 -8.83 -1.59
C ASN A 20 -9.96 -7.68 -1.06
N TYR A 21 -10.59 -6.55 -0.79
CA TYR A 21 -9.94 -5.41 -0.16
C TYR A 21 -9.93 -5.58 1.37
N LEU A 22 -8.80 -5.23 2.01
CA LEU A 22 -8.71 -5.22 3.48
C LEU A 22 -9.57 -4.12 4.12
N HIS A 23 -9.89 -3.07 3.36
CA HIS A 23 -10.71 -1.96 3.78
C HIS A 23 -11.40 -1.33 2.56
N PRO A 24 -12.66 -0.86 2.64
CA PRO A 24 -13.36 -0.23 1.52
C PRO A 24 -12.60 0.96 0.89
N SER A 25 -11.88 1.75 1.69
CA SER A 25 -11.07 2.87 1.17
C SER A 25 -9.97 2.45 0.19
N LEU A 26 -9.55 1.18 0.18
CA LEU A 26 -8.56 0.68 -0.78
C LEU A 26 -9.14 0.48 -2.16
N GLU A 27 -10.46 0.27 -2.28
CA GLU A 27 -11.12 -0.01 -3.55
C GLU A 27 -10.86 1.11 -4.56
N LYS A 28 -11.15 2.36 -4.18
CA LYS A 28 -10.94 3.53 -5.04
C LYS A 28 -9.49 3.71 -5.52
N ILE A 29 -8.51 3.18 -4.78
CA ILE A 29 -7.08 3.34 -5.08
C ILE A 29 -6.55 2.17 -5.91
N LEU A 30 -7.10 0.98 -5.69
CA LEU A 30 -6.57 -0.29 -6.21
C LEU A 30 -7.50 -0.98 -7.22
N GLU A 31 -8.69 -0.46 -7.49
CA GLU A 31 -9.66 -0.99 -8.46
C GLU A 31 -9.03 -1.17 -9.85
N SER A 32 -8.37 -0.13 -10.37
CA SER A 32 -7.70 -0.17 -11.68
C SER A 32 -6.58 -1.21 -11.77
N THR A 33 -6.10 -1.70 -10.61
CA THR A 33 -5.04 -2.69 -10.47
C THR A 33 -5.52 -3.98 -9.81
N TYR A 34 -6.84 -4.21 -9.78
CA TYR A 34 -7.47 -5.42 -9.23
C TYR A 34 -7.03 -5.79 -7.80
N GLY A 35 -6.88 -4.78 -6.94
CA GLY A 35 -6.47 -4.96 -5.53
C GLY A 35 -4.96 -5.08 -5.29
N ILE A 36 -4.13 -4.90 -6.32
CA ILE A 36 -2.67 -5.06 -6.24
C ILE A 36 -1.99 -3.68 -6.25
N ILE A 37 -1.03 -3.45 -5.35
CA ILE A 37 -0.24 -2.22 -5.35
C ILE A 37 0.85 -2.34 -6.43
N LEU A 38 0.71 -1.61 -7.53
CA LEU A 38 1.64 -1.63 -8.67
C LEU A 38 2.37 -0.30 -8.87
N TYR A 39 1.81 0.82 -8.41
CA TYR A 39 2.32 2.16 -8.66
C TYR A 39 2.70 2.90 -7.38
N GLN A 40 3.64 3.84 -7.50
CA GLN A 40 4.12 4.64 -6.36
C GLN A 40 3.02 5.60 -5.86
N GLU A 41 2.21 6.09 -6.78
CA GLU A 41 1.06 6.95 -6.53
C GLU A 41 0.02 6.24 -5.65
N GLN A 42 -0.12 4.91 -5.78
CA GLN A 42 -1.00 4.12 -4.92
C GLN A 42 -0.49 4.05 -3.49
N VAL A 43 0.84 3.92 -3.29
CA VAL A 43 1.44 3.97 -1.94
C VAL A 43 1.13 5.31 -1.27
N MET A 44 1.28 6.41 -2.02
CA MET A 44 0.99 7.74 -1.51
C MET A 44 -0.50 7.93 -1.23
N GLY A 45 -1.36 7.50 -2.15
CA GLY A 45 -2.82 7.54 -2.00
C GLY A 45 -3.30 6.75 -0.78
N ILE A 46 -2.77 5.54 -0.55
CA ILE A 46 -3.12 4.74 0.63
C ILE A 46 -2.72 5.47 1.92
N ALA A 47 -1.53 6.05 1.97
CA ALA A 47 -1.06 6.80 3.14
C ALA A 47 -1.95 8.01 3.44
N SER A 48 -2.33 8.77 2.41
CA SER A 48 -3.17 9.95 2.59
C SER A 48 -4.60 9.57 2.97
N GLU A 49 -5.21 8.64 2.23
CA GLU A 49 -6.61 8.25 2.41
C GLU A 49 -6.82 7.52 3.74
N LEU A 50 -5.94 6.57 4.10
CA LEU A 50 -6.13 5.75 5.29
C LEU A 50 -5.49 6.34 6.55
N ALA A 51 -4.39 7.07 6.44
CA ALA A 51 -3.69 7.61 7.62
C ALA A 51 -3.70 9.14 7.72
N GLY A 52 -4.27 9.84 6.73
CA GLY A 52 -4.33 11.30 6.75
C GLY A 52 -2.98 11.97 6.47
N PHE A 53 -2.04 11.25 5.86
CA PHE A 53 -0.75 11.83 5.51
C PHE A 53 -0.93 12.98 4.52
N SER A 54 -0.20 14.05 4.77
CA SER A 54 0.03 15.08 3.75
C SER A 54 0.80 14.49 2.56
N MET A 55 0.76 15.16 1.41
CA MET A 55 1.51 14.72 0.22
C MET A 55 3.02 14.62 0.49
N SER A 56 3.57 15.50 1.34
CA SER A 56 4.98 15.45 1.74
C SER A 56 5.27 14.24 2.62
N GLU A 57 4.42 13.90 3.59
CA GLU A 57 4.58 12.70 4.42
C GLU A 57 4.43 11.41 3.62
N ALA A 58 3.49 11.38 2.68
CA ALA A 58 3.29 10.28 1.76
C ALA A 58 4.54 10.05 0.89
N ASP A 59 5.18 11.11 0.40
CA ASP A 59 6.44 11.00 -0.35
C ASP A 59 7.61 10.51 0.52
N ILE A 60 7.68 10.95 1.79
CA ILE A 60 8.67 10.44 2.75
C ILE A 60 8.50 8.93 2.94
N LEU A 61 7.26 8.45 3.11
CA LEU A 61 6.98 7.02 3.23
C LEU A 61 7.39 6.26 1.96
N ARG A 62 6.98 6.74 0.78
CA ARG A 62 7.36 6.16 -0.52
C ARG A 62 8.88 6.06 -0.67
N GLY A 63 9.60 7.14 -0.39
CA GLY A 63 11.07 7.17 -0.47
C GLY A 63 11.75 6.26 0.57
N ALA A 64 11.18 6.13 1.77
CA ALA A 64 11.68 5.23 2.80
C ALA A 64 11.51 3.75 2.41
N ILE A 65 10.41 3.41 1.75
CA ILE A 65 10.11 2.09 1.19
C ILE A 65 11.14 1.75 0.11
N SER A 66 11.30 2.61 -0.90
CA SER A 66 12.26 2.39 -2.00
C SER A 66 13.71 2.23 -1.51
N LYS A 67 14.12 2.99 -0.48
CA LYS A 67 15.48 2.96 0.08
C LYS A 67 15.65 1.98 1.25
N LYS A 68 14.60 1.22 1.61
CA LYS A 68 14.58 0.27 2.75
C LYS A 68 15.10 0.88 4.07
N LYS A 69 14.78 2.16 4.33
CA LYS A 69 15.27 2.89 5.51
C LYS A 69 14.52 2.49 6.78
N ARG A 70 14.94 1.41 7.43
CA ARG A 70 14.27 0.80 8.61
C ARG A 70 13.86 1.80 9.70
N GLY A 71 14.75 2.72 10.08
CA GLY A 71 14.44 3.73 11.11
C GLY A 71 13.32 4.69 10.71
N VAL A 72 13.27 5.10 9.43
CA VAL A 72 12.20 5.95 8.91
C VAL A 72 10.91 5.15 8.76
N LEU A 73 10.98 3.91 8.26
CA LEU A 73 9.83 3.03 8.11
C LEU A 73 9.14 2.75 9.45
N SER A 74 9.89 2.53 10.53
CA SER A 74 9.31 2.34 11.86
C SER A 74 8.54 3.58 12.33
N LYS A 75 9.09 4.78 12.12
CA LYS A 75 8.41 6.03 12.48
C LYS A 75 7.14 6.24 11.64
N GLN A 76 7.23 5.99 10.33
CA GLN A 76 6.07 6.10 9.44
C GLN A 76 5.00 5.05 9.74
N LYS A 77 5.39 3.85 10.17
CA LYS A 77 4.44 2.82 10.61
C LYS A 77 3.61 3.29 11.80
N SER A 78 4.25 3.83 12.84
CA SER A 78 3.55 4.36 14.02
C SER A 78 2.58 5.47 13.63
N LYS A 79 3.05 6.45 12.83
CA LYS A 79 2.20 7.53 12.30
C LYS A 79 1.03 7.01 11.47
N PHE A 80 1.28 6.01 10.61
CA PHE A 80 0.24 5.43 9.75
C PHE A 80 -0.87 4.78 10.59
N VAL A 81 -0.48 3.97 11.58
CA VAL A 81 -1.42 3.27 12.46
C VAL A 81 -2.22 4.27 13.31
N GLU A 82 -1.56 5.28 13.86
CA GLU A 82 -2.21 6.34 14.65
C GLU A 82 -3.20 7.15 13.80
N GLY A 83 -2.77 7.59 12.61
CA GLY A 83 -3.63 8.30 11.67
C GLY A 83 -4.82 7.46 11.21
N ALA A 84 -4.61 6.16 10.97
CA ALA A 84 -5.68 5.24 10.62
C ALA A 84 -6.67 5.03 11.76
N LYS A 85 -6.18 4.93 13.00
CA LYS A 85 -7.03 4.88 14.19
C LYS A 85 -7.90 6.13 14.32
N ASN A 86 -7.34 7.32 14.08
CA ASN A 86 -8.08 8.58 14.09
C ASN A 86 -9.16 8.67 12.99
N LYS A 87 -9.00 7.89 11.91
CA LYS A 87 -10.00 7.70 10.84
C LYS A 87 -10.96 6.53 11.09
N GLY A 88 -10.93 5.92 12.27
CA GLY A 88 -11.82 4.82 12.65
C GLY A 88 -11.44 3.45 12.07
N ILE A 89 -10.21 3.30 11.56
CA ILE A 89 -9.71 2.03 11.02
C ILE A 89 -9.04 1.23 12.15
N ASP A 90 -9.43 -0.04 12.29
CA ASP A 90 -8.86 -0.95 13.29
C ASP A 90 -7.33 -1.11 13.13
N GLU A 91 -6.63 -1.18 14.25
CA GLU A 91 -5.16 -1.30 14.29
C GLU A 91 -4.67 -2.56 13.55
N LYS A 92 -5.36 -3.70 13.66
CA LYS A 92 -4.95 -4.92 12.97
C LYS A 92 -5.10 -4.76 11.46
N ILE A 93 -6.13 -4.04 11.00
CA ILE A 93 -6.33 -3.73 9.58
C ILE A 93 -5.24 -2.78 9.10
N SER A 94 -4.99 -1.67 9.79
CA SER A 94 -3.98 -0.68 9.39
C SER A 94 -2.57 -1.27 9.37
N LEU A 95 -2.22 -2.14 10.31
CA LEU A 95 -0.96 -2.89 10.31
C LEU A 95 -0.81 -3.82 9.10
N LYS A 96 -1.87 -4.54 8.73
CA LYS A 96 -1.87 -5.41 7.53
C LYS A 96 -1.70 -4.58 6.27
N ILE A 97 -2.38 -3.44 6.16
CA ILE A 97 -2.26 -2.55 5.01
C ILE A 97 -0.87 -1.93 4.91
N PHE A 98 -0.32 -1.46 6.03
CA PHE A 98 1.06 -0.95 6.06
C PHE A 98 2.07 -2.02 5.63
N LYS A 99 1.85 -3.28 6.03
CA LYS A 99 2.68 -4.40 5.57
C LYS A 99 2.60 -4.57 4.05
N LEU A 100 1.42 -4.51 3.45
CA LEU A 100 1.27 -4.55 1.98
C LEU A 100 2.03 -3.40 1.30
N VAL A 101 1.86 -2.19 1.82
CA VAL A 101 2.57 -0.99 1.35
C VAL A 101 4.10 -1.16 1.47
N ASN A 102 4.60 -1.72 2.56
CA ASN A 102 6.04 -1.94 2.73
C ASN A 102 6.58 -3.06 1.81
N HIS A 103 5.77 -4.09 1.54
CA HIS A 103 6.11 -5.15 0.58
C HIS A 103 6.16 -4.63 -0.87
N PHE A 104 5.57 -3.47 -1.19
CA PHE A 104 5.68 -2.86 -2.51
C PHE A 104 7.14 -2.68 -2.94
N ALA A 105 8.08 -2.28 -2.06
CA ALA A 105 9.49 -2.13 -2.45
C ALA A 105 10.17 -3.41 -2.94
N GLU A 106 9.63 -4.58 -2.61
CA GLU A 106 10.21 -5.86 -3.02
C GLU A 106 9.85 -6.22 -4.46
N TYR A 107 8.81 -5.60 -5.02
CA TYR A 107 8.24 -6.02 -6.30
C TYR A 107 7.79 -4.87 -7.21
N GLY A 108 7.69 -3.66 -6.68
CA GLY A 108 7.34 -2.45 -7.41
C GLY A 108 8.42 -2.23 -8.45
N PHE A 109 8.06 -2.47 -9.71
CA PHE A 109 8.94 -2.25 -10.85
C PHE A 109 9.56 -0.86 -10.72
N ASN A 110 10.88 -0.78 -10.54
CA ASN A 110 11.60 0.42 -10.94
C ASN A 110 11.44 0.48 -12.45
N LYS A 111 10.60 1.40 -12.92
CA LYS A 111 10.67 1.85 -14.31
C LYS A 111 12.01 2.58 -14.43
N SER A 112 13.02 1.87 -14.94
CA SER A 112 14.25 2.49 -15.45
C SER A 112 13.93 3.51 -16.53
#